data_AF-A0A5C2SEZ1-F1
#
_entry.id   AF-A0A5C2SEZ1-F1
#
_cell.length_a   1.000
_cell.length_b   1.000
_cell.length_c   1.000
_cell.angle_alpha   90.00
_cell.angle_beta   90.00
_cell.angle_gamma   90.00
#
_symmetry.space_group_name_H-M   'P 1'
#
loop_
_entity.id
_entity.type
_entity.pdbx_description
1 polymer ?
#
loop_
_entity_poly.entity_id
_entity_poly.type
_entity_poly.pdbx_seq_one_letter_code
_entity_poly.pdbx_strand_id
1 'polypeptide(L)'
;MQAPDPSKRRLEDDAPAPAPKRPRISLDPYDFGFDEYASTPESENAPDPSSVLPPPSDKVIQLRFQLARFKGVYRIVRLPLSFTFAHLYRFILLIFGWSGDHLHEAEVVTNVERYSPNGPRKGEVKKHRSFRVPEAPDRHEDIRAFQEWLLVYSKSERDPAMKVSPNPRKRQHNPPLDMNDPWDVLFASLEYPVRKDAEVTLGDVWAWKSRDNLSKGQCSNMDIAILFHYDLGASWDVHITVEPEKDGSYMWKANPPRNAPVITVAKGGAPVEDAHSDYGEVDAKKKKVANELFAPDVFERYLKGEIGSTARKAELAVYNVEEERARRQARAQERERQRLEREQAGTMEDDEDEDEDDEEEWDEE
;
A
#
# COMPACT_ATOMS: atom_id res chain seq x y z
N MET A 1 -65.84 -16.77 64.15
CA MET A 1 -66.85 -17.68 63.58
C MET A 1 -66.59 -17.80 62.09
N GLN A 2 -66.60 -19.04 61.62
CA GLN A 2 -66.29 -19.59 60.29
C GLN A 2 -66.33 -18.65 59.07
N ALA A 3 -65.22 -18.63 58.33
CA ALA A 3 -65.17 -18.19 56.94
C ALA A 3 -65.70 -19.30 56.01
N PRO A 4 -66.43 -18.97 54.93
CA PRO A 4 -66.96 -19.95 54.00
C PRO A 4 -65.96 -20.36 52.91
N ASP A 5 -66.09 -21.64 52.56
CA ASP A 5 -65.34 -22.50 51.64
C ASP A 5 -65.63 -22.19 50.15
N PRO A 6 -64.72 -22.50 49.22
CA PRO A 6 -64.75 -22.07 47.82
C PRO A 6 -65.51 -23.08 46.96
N SER A 7 -66.39 -22.59 46.09
CA SER A 7 -67.00 -23.44 45.06
C SER A 7 -66.95 -22.80 43.67
N LYS A 8 -66.31 -23.57 42.77
CA LYS A 8 -66.59 -23.73 41.34
C LYS A 8 -66.42 -22.49 40.46
N ARG A 9 -65.19 -22.27 39.98
CA ARG A 9 -64.97 -21.68 38.65
C ARG A 9 -64.83 -22.78 37.61
N ARG A 10 -65.68 -22.65 36.60
CA ARG A 10 -65.86 -23.44 35.40
C ARG A 10 -64.64 -23.24 34.50
N LEU A 11 -63.98 -24.32 34.10
CA LEU A 11 -63.05 -24.34 32.96
C LEU A 11 -63.92 -24.25 31.70
N GLU A 12 -63.81 -23.15 30.97
CA GLU A 12 -64.28 -23.06 29.59
C GLU A 12 -63.05 -23.20 28.68
N ASP A 13 -63.18 -24.10 27.71
CA ASP A 13 -62.19 -24.49 26.71
C ASP A 13 -61.91 -23.34 25.74
N ASP A 14 -60.74 -22.71 25.86
CA ASP A 14 -60.16 -21.89 24.80
C ASP A 14 -59.33 -22.78 23.86
N ALA A 15 -59.92 -23.09 22.71
CA ALA A 15 -59.23 -23.75 21.60
C ALA A 15 -58.13 -22.81 21.04
N PRO A 16 -56.90 -23.29 20.82
CA PRO A 16 -55.83 -22.46 20.27
C PRO A 16 -56.12 -22.12 18.80
N ALA A 17 -56.02 -20.83 18.47
CA ALA A 17 -56.09 -20.33 17.11
C ALA A 17 -54.99 -21.00 16.23
N PRO A 18 -55.29 -21.30 14.95
CA PRO A 18 -54.32 -21.91 14.05
C PRO A 18 -53.15 -20.97 13.80
N ALA A 19 -51.94 -21.45 14.07
CA ALA A 19 -50.69 -20.73 13.85
C ALA A 19 -50.57 -20.24 12.39
N PRO A 20 -50.05 -19.02 12.14
CA PRO A 20 -49.80 -18.55 10.80
C PRO A 20 -48.80 -19.46 10.11
N LYS A 21 -49.17 -19.94 8.91
CA LYS A 21 -48.31 -20.76 8.05
C LYS A 21 -47.04 -19.97 7.76
N ARG A 22 -45.92 -20.43 8.31
CA ARG A 22 -44.60 -19.90 7.96
C ARG A 22 -44.42 -20.02 6.44
N PRO A 23 -43.97 -18.97 5.74
CA PRO A 23 -43.65 -19.06 4.32
C PRO A 23 -42.61 -20.16 4.14
N ARG A 24 -42.90 -21.06 3.19
CA ARG A 24 -41.99 -22.12 2.77
C ARG A 24 -40.82 -21.41 2.08
N ILE A 25 -39.71 -21.26 2.80
CA ILE A 25 -38.43 -20.85 2.21
C ILE A 25 -38.03 -22.00 1.29
N SER A 26 -38.07 -21.76 -0.03
CA SER A 26 -37.46 -22.65 -1.01
C SER A 26 -35.96 -22.58 -0.78
N LEU A 27 -35.40 -23.62 -0.15
CA LEU A 27 -33.97 -23.90 -0.26
C LEU A 27 -33.73 -24.39 -1.69
N ASP A 28 -33.50 -23.45 -2.60
CA ASP A 28 -32.82 -23.76 -3.84
C ASP A 28 -31.31 -23.68 -3.56
N PRO A 29 -30.57 -24.81 -3.53
CA PRO A 29 -29.15 -24.82 -3.19
C PRO A 29 -28.25 -24.20 -4.27
N TYR A 30 -28.82 -23.63 -5.34
CA TYR A 30 -28.11 -22.92 -6.40
C TYR A 30 -28.52 -21.47 -6.59
N ASP A 31 -29.41 -20.92 -5.75
CA ASP A 31 -29.73 -19.50 -5.74
C ASP A 31 -28.67 -18.74 -4.92
N PHE A 32 -27.44 -18.70 -5.44
CA PHE A 32 -26.45 -17.70 -5.07
C PHE A 32 -26.98 -16.36 -5.56
N GLY A 33 -27.92 -15.79 -4.80
CA GLY A 33 -28.29 -14.40 -4.88
C GLY A 33 -27.03 -13.57 -4.71
N PHE A 34 -26.41 -13.22 -5.83
CA PHE A 34 -25.68 -11.98 -5.97
C PHE A 34 -26.75 -10.92 -5.70
N ASP A 35 -26.94 -10.58 -4.43
CA ASP A 35 -27.58 -9.34 -4.06
C ASP A 35 -26.79 -8.28 -4.82
N GLU A 36 -27.40 -7.81 -5.89
CA GLU A 36 -26.97 -6.69 -6.70
C GLU A 36 -27.13 -5.47 -5.78
N TYR A 37 -26.19 -5.35 -4.85
CA TYR A 37 -26.15 -4.25 -3.91
C TYR A 37 -26.11 -3.00 -4.77
N ALA A 38 -27.15 -2.18 -4.62
CA ALA A 38 -27.22 -0.85 -5.20
C ALA A 38 -25.94 -0.11 -4.78
N SER A 39 -24.93 -0.19 -5.63
CA SER A 39 -23.76 0.67 -5.60
C SER A 39 -24.35 2.06 -5.53
N THR A 40 -24.11 2.73 -4.40
CA THR A 40 -24.39 4.16 -4.31
C THR A 40 -23.74 4.74 -5.57
N PRO A 41 -24.46 5.54 -6.39
CA PRO A 41 -23.88 6.12 -7.58
C PRO A 41 -22.80 7.09 -7.11
N GLU A 42 -21.59 6.56 -6.86
CA GLU A 42 -20.36 7.31 -6.83
C GLU A 42 -20.38 8.06 -8.14
N SER A 43 -20.49 9.39 -8.04
CA SER A 43 -20.56 10.29 -9.18
C SER A 43 -19.47 9.90 -10.18
N GLU A 44 -19.86 9.23 -11.26
CA GLU A 44 -18.96 8.71 -12.31
C GLU A 44 -18.08 9.80 -12.94
N ASN A 45 -18.35 11.07 -12.61
CA ASN A 45 -17.63 12.25 -13.10
C ASN A 45 -16.56 12.80 -12.13
N ALA A 46 -16.40 12.26 -10.91
CA ALA A 46 -15.33 12.71 -10.03
C ALA A 46 -13.99 12.13 -10.52
N PRO A 47 -12.95 12.96 -10.77
CA PRO A 47 -11.65 12.44 -11.18
C PRO A 47 -11.09 11.53 -10.10
N ASP A 48 -10.40 10.47 -10.51
CA ASP A 48 -9.71 9.55 -9.60
C ASP A 48 -8.84 10.37 -8.63
N PRO A 49 -9.03 10.27 -7.30
CA PRO A 49 -8.24 11.02 -6.33
C PRO A 49 -6.73 10.78 -6.46
N SER A 50 -6.29 9.68 -7.09
CA SER A 50 -4.87 9.42 -7.36
C SER A 50 -4.30 10.23 -8.53
N SER A 51 -5.15 10.79 -9.40
CA SER A 51 -4.79 11.48 -10.65
C SER A 51 -4.57 12.99 -10.51
N VAL A 52 -4.82 13.55 -9.32
CA VAL A 52 -4.68 14.98 -9.03
C VAL A 52 -3.74 15.20 -7.86
N LEU A 53 -3.18 16.40 -7.73
CA LEU A 53 -2.41 16.74 -6.52
C LEU A 53 -3.34 16.79 -5.29
N PRO A 54 -2.83 16.43 -4.11
CA PRO A 54 -3.64 16.52 -2.90
C PRO A 54 -3.93 17.98 -2.54
N PRO A 55 -4.87 18.23 -1.62
CA PRO A 55 -5.08 19.56 -1.07
C PRO A 55 -3.77 20.13 -0.49
N PRO A 56 -3.44 21.42 -0.70
CA PRO A 56 -2.25 22.02 -0.10
C PRO A 56 -2.24 21.91 1.42
N SER A 57 -1.08 21.55 1.98
CA SER A 57 -0.85 21.44 3.42
C SER A 57 0.27 22.37 3.86
N ASP A 58 0.08 22.98 5.03
CA ASP A 58 1.13 23.74 5.71
C ASP A 58 2.06 22.84 6.52
N LYS A 59 1.81 21.53 6.61
CA LYS A 59 2.63 20.57 7.36
C LYS A 59 3.27 19.58 6.40
N VAL A 60 4.59 19.48 6.50
CA VAL A 60 5.41 18.60 5.67
C VAL A 60 6.24 17.69 6.56
N ILE A 61 6.38 16.42 6.17
CA ILE A 61 7.20 15.40 6.83
C ILE A 61 8.31 14.92 5.88
N GLN A 62 9.49 14.62 6.40
CA GLN A 62 10.56 13.98 5.63
C GLN A 62 10.61 12.49 5.88
N LEU A 63 10.47 11.73 4.79
CA LEU A 63 10.45 10.28 4.78
C LEU A 63 11.58 9.74 3.90
N ARG A 64 12.16 8.64 4.34
CA ARG A 64 13.04 7.79 3.54
C ARG A 64 12.22 6.65 2.94
N PHE A 65 12.30 6.51 1.62
CA PHE A 65 11.77 5.39 0.86
C PHE A 65 12.93 4.45 0.56
N GLN A 66 13.00 3.33 1.27
CA GLN A 66 14.05 2.33 1.10
C GLN A 66 13.49 1.12 0.35
N LEU A 67 13.99 0.85 -0.85
CA LEU A 67 13.65 -0.39 -1.55
C LEU A 67 14.36 -1.55 -0.82
N ALA A 68 13.58 -2.46 -0.23
CA ALA A 68 14.11 -3.52 0.61
C ALA A 68 14.87 -4.54 -0.23
N ARG A 69 15.93 -5.16 0.34
CA ARG A 69 16.85 -6.10 -0.35
C ARG A 69 17.82 -5.44 -1.35
N PHE A 70 17.53 -4.24 -1.84
CA PHE A 70 18.37 -3.52 -2.79
C PHE A 70 19.22 -2.45 -2.10
N LYS A 71 20.42 -2.87 -1.67
CA LYS A 71 21.37 -1.99 -0.97
C LYS A 71 21.64 -0.73 -1.78
N GLY A 72 21.43 0.44 -1.18
CA GLY A 72 21.78 1.72 -1.78
C GLY A 72 20.71 2.31 -2.71
N VAL A 73 19.59 1.61 -2.91
CA VAL A 73 18.43 2.12 -3.65
C VAL A 73 17.46 2.79 -2.67
N TYR A 74 17.44 4.13 -2.65
CA TYR A 74 16.54 4.87 -1.76
C TYR A 74 16.25 6.29 -2.23
N ARG A 75 15.20 6.88 -1.65
CA ARG A 75 14.83 8.30 -1.81
C ARG A 75 14.65 8.94 -0.43
N ILE A 76 14.97 10.22 -0.30
CA ILE A 76 14.59 11.04 0.86
C ILE A 76 13.71 12.17 0.33
N VAL A 77 12.48 12.21 0.80
CA VAL A 77 11.42 13.05 0.22
C VAL A 77 10.70 13.79 1.33
N ARG A 78 10.42 15.06 1.08
CA ARG A 78 9.51 15.87 1.90
C ARG A 78 8.11 15.83 1.29
N LEU A 79 7.14 15.38 2.08
CA LEU A 79 5.77 15.17 1.65
C LEU A 79 4.78 15.98 2.51
N PRO A 80 3.77 16.61 1.90
CA PRO A 80 2.69 17.23 2.66
C PRO A 80 1.87 16.16 3.38
N LEU A 81 1.46 16.42 4.63
CA LEU A 81 0.67 15.46 5.41
C LEU A 81 -0.72 15.18 4.83
N SER A 82 -1.18 15.98 3.87
CA SER A 82 -2.43 15.75 3.12
C SER A 82 -2.31 14.68 2.03
N PHE A 83 -1.11 14.16 1.75
CA PHE A 83 -0.93 13.02 0.84
C PHE A 83 -1.78 11.85 1.31
N THR A 84 -2.64 11.32 0.44
CA THR A 84 -3.29 10.04 0.69
C THR A 84 -2.38 8.87 0.30
N PHE A 85 -2.76 7.65 0.66
CA PHE A 85 -2.05 6.45 0.21
C PHE A 85 -2.19 6.23 -1.31
N ALA A 86 -3.27 6.68 -1.93
CA ALA A 86 -3.42 6.67 -3.39
C ALA A 86 -2.38 7.59 -4.06
N HIS A 87 -2.15 8.80 -3.52
CA HIS A 87 -1.07 9.68 -3.99
C HIS A 87 0.30 9.08 -3.73
N LEU A 88 0.49 8.45 -2.56
CA LEU A 88 1.73 7.80 -2.18
C LEU A 88 2.09 6.67 -3.16
N TYR A 89 1.11 5.85 -3.56
CA TYR A 89 1.28 4.81 -4.58
C TYR A 89 1.77 5.38 -5.91
N ARG A 90 1.06 6.38 -6.47
CA ARG A 90 1.47 7.04 -7.72
C ARG A 90 2.87 7.66 -7.61
N PHE A 91 3.19 8.23 -6.46
CA PHE A 91 4.51 8.79 -6.21
C PHE A 91 5.60 7.70 -6.13
N ILE A 92 5.31 6.53 -5.55
CA ILE A 92 6.22 5.38 -5.52
C ILE A 92 6.50 4.88 -6.94
N LEU A 93 5.46 4.75 -7.78
CA LEU A 93 5.62 4.39 -9.20
C LEU A 93 6.59 5.35 -9.91
N LEU A 94 6.42 6.66 -9.72
CA LEU A 94 7.32 7.68 -10.28
C LEU A 94 8.78 7.52 -9.78
N ILE A 95 9.00 7.41 -8.47
CA ILE A 95 10.38 7.48 -7.92
C ILE A 95 11.17 6.19 -8.07
N PHE A 96 10.51 5.08 -8.41
CA PHE A 96 11.14 3.79 -8.72
C PHE A 96 11.02 3.36 -10.18
N GLY A 97 10.19 4.06 -10.98
CA GLY A 97 10.03 3.78 -12.41
C GLY A 97 9.24 2.50 -12.69
N TRP A 98 8.18 2.27 -11.92
CA TRP A 98 7.29 1.12 -12.08
C TRP A 98 6.05 1.49 -12.89
N SER A 99 5.50 0.52 -13.62
CA SER A 99 4.37 0.70 -14.54
C SER A 99 3.06 1.02 -13.80
N GLY A 100 2.86 0.39 -12.64
CA GLY A 100 1.58 0.39 -11.94
C GLY A 100 0.63 -0.73 -12.39
N ASP A 101 1.10 -1.68 -13.19
CA ASP A 101 0.28 -2.79 -13.70
C ASP A 101 0.04 -3.89 -12.67
N HIS A 102 0.81 -3.88 -11.57
CA HIS A 102 0.68 -4.88 -10.52
C HIS A 102 -0.16 -4.43 -9.32
N LEU A 103 -0.69 -5.43 -8.61
CA LEU A 103 -1.40 -5.22 -7.36
C LEU A 103 -0.45 -4.66 -6.28
N HIS A 104 -1.02 -3.84 -5.40
CA HIS A 104 -0.28 -3.26 -4.28
C HIS A 104 -1.12 -3.20 -3.01
N GLU A 105 -0.43 -3.14 -1.88
CA GLU A 105 -1.01 -2.87 -0.57
C GLU A 105 0.01 -2.21 0.35
N ALA A 106 -0.48 -1.59 1.42
CA ALA A 106 0.38 -0.97 2.42
C ALA A 106 -0.01 -1.37 3.84
N GLU A 107 1.00 -1.62 4.66
CA GLU A 107 0.87 -1.91 6.08
C GLU A 107 1.52 -0.80 6.89
N VAL A 108 0.71 -0.12 7.71
CA VAL A 108 1.25 0.82 8.70
C VAL A 108 1.64 0.03 9.92
N VAL A 109 2.92 0.05 10.28
CA VAL A 109 3.48 -0.72 11.39
C VAL A 109 4.07 0.18 12.47
N THR A 110 4.10 -0.31 13.70
CA THR A 110 4.54 0.44 14.90
C THR A 110 5.65 -0.30 15.66
N ASN A 111 6.22 0.37 16.67
CA ASN A 111 7.35 -0.14 17.45
C ASN A 111 8.46 -0.68 16.53
N VAL A 112 8.75 0.08 15.49
CA VAL A 112 9.64 -0.31 14.41
C VAL A 112 11.09 -0.26 14.89
N GLU A 113 11.79 -1.38 14.73
CA GLU A 113 13.24 -1.42 14.84
C GLU A 113 13.86 -1.49 13.46
N ARG A 114 14.74 -0.53 13.18
CA ARG A 114 15.47 -0.45 11.91
C ARG A 114 16.80 -1.19 12.00
N TYR A 115 17.31 -1.63 10.85
CA TYR A 115 18.69 -2.10 10.78
C TYR A 115 19.66 -0.97 11.15
N SER A 116 20.84 -1.36 11.69
CA SER A 116 21.90 -0.43 12.06
C SER A 116 22.23 0.52 10.90
N PRO A 117 22.45 1.83 11.18
CA PRO A 117 22.74 2.81 10.14
C PRO A 117 24.07 2.55 9.41
N ASN A 118 24.96 1.74 9.99
CA ASN A 118 26.25 1.36 9.39
C ASN A 118 26.18 0.00 8.66
N GLY A 119 25.01 -0.64 8.64
CA GLY A 119 24.81 -1.95 8.04
C GLY A 119 24.45 -1.92 6.54
N PRO A 120 24.50 -3.08 5.86
CA PRO A 120 24.13 -3.18 4.44
C PRO A 120 22.65 -2.89 4.17
N ARG A 121 21.78 -3.06 5.18
CA ARG A 121 20.31 -2.88 5.09
C ARG A 121 19.85 -1.55 5.70
N LYS A 122 20.70 -0.51 5.67
CA LYS A 122 20.41 0.80 6.27
C LYS A 122 19.05 1.33 5.78
N GLY A 123 18.21 1.71 6.74
CA GLY A 123 16.90 2.29 6.48
C GLY A 123 15.77 1.26 6.30
N GLU A 124 16.09 -0.03 6.22
CA GLU A 124 15.07 -1.06 6.23
C GLU A 124 14.55 -1.33 7.66
N VAL A 125 13.29 -1.72 7.75
CA VAL A 125 12.67 -2.27 8.94
C VAL A 125 13.21 -3.68 9.18
N LYS A 126 13.75 -3.94 10.37
CA LYS A 126 14.25 -5.24 10.81
C LYS A 126 13.15 -6.06 11.48
N LYS A 127 12.42 -5.42 12.39
CA LYS A 127 11.25 -5.98 13.06
C LYS A 127 10.30 -4.86 13.46
N HIS A 128 9.06 -5.20 13.69
CA HIS A 128 8.04 -4.32 14.21
C HIS A 128 7.16 -5.10 15.19
N ARG A 129 6.38 -4.36 15.98
CA ARG A 129 5.40 -4.93 16.89
C ARG A 129 4.16 -4.05 16.93
N SER A 130 2.98 -4.65 16.87
CA SER A 130 1.73 -3.93 17.06
C SER A 130 1.74 -3.18 18.39
N PHE A 131 1.41 -1.89 18.39
CA PHE A 131 1.25 -1.10 19.62
C PHE A 131 0.08 -1.60 20.47
N ARG A 132 -0.86 -2.35 19.87
CA ARG A 132 -2.00 -2.96 20.58
C ARG A 132 -1.60 -4.15 21.43
N VAL A 133 -0.41 -4.70 21.19
CA VAL A 133 0.10 -5.86 21.91
C VAL A 133 1.01 -5.38 23.05
N PRO A 134 0.74 -5.77 24.31
CA PRO A 134 1.61 -5.44 25.43
C PRO A 134 3.00 -6.07 25.25
N GLU A 135 4.01 -5.50 25.90
CA GLU A 135 5.36 -6.08 25.89
C GLU A 135 5.36 -7.50 26.46
N ALA A 136 6.10 -8.39 25.79
CA ALA A 136 6.21 -9.77 26.23
C ALA A 136 6.96 -9.84 27.58
N PRO A 137 6.43 -10.55 28.58
CA PRO A 137 7.16 -10.81 29.82
C PRO A 137 8.48 -11.54 29.56
N ASP A 138 9.50 -11.32 30.41
CA ASP A 138 10.73 -12.09 30.29
C ASP A 138 10.45 -13.56 30.62
N ARG A 139 10.70 -14.43 29.64
CA ARG A 139 10.49 -15.88 29.73
C ARG A 139 11.26 -16.53 30.88
N HIS A 140 12.43 -16.01 31.23
CA HIS A 140 13.31 -16.55 32.27
C HIS A 140 12.91 -16.07 33.66
N GLU A 141 12.24 -14.93 33.77
CA GLU A 141 11.72 -14.39 35.03
C GLU A 141 10.35 -14.98 35.38
N ASP A 142 9.43 -15.04 34.40
CA ASP A 142 8.08 -15.59 34.59
C ASP A 142 7.59 -16.37 33.35
N ILE A 143 7.88 -17.66 33.35
CA ILE A 143 7.47 -18.57 32.26
C ILE A 143 5.95 -18.68 32.12
N ARG A 144 5.17 -18.50 33.19
CA ARG A 144 3.70 -18.61 33.13
C ARG A 144 3.11 -17.38 32.47
N ALA A 145 3.51 -16.18 32.92
CA ALA A 145 3.08 -14.94 32.28
C ALA A 145 3.48 -14.89 30.81
N PHE A 146 4.68 -15.37 30.47
CA PHE A 146 5.11 -15.50 29.07
C PHE A 146 4.23 -16.47 28.27
N GLN A 147 3.87 -17.64 28.83
CA GLN A 147 3.00 -18.61 28.17
C GLN A 147 1.60 -18.07 27.92
N GLU A 148 1.02 -17.36 28.90
CA GLU A 148 -0.27 -16.69 28.75
C GLU A 148 -0.20 -15.62 27.67
N TRP A 149 0.82 -14.75 27.72
CA TRP A 149 1.05 -13.74 26.69
C TRP A 149 1.18 -14.37 25.30
N LEU A 150 1.94 -15.47 25.19
CA LEU A 150 2.14 -16.17 23.92
C LEU A 150 0.83 -16.74 23.37
N LEU A 151 -0.01 -17.33 24.23
CA LEU A 151 -1.31 -17.86 23.82
C LEU A 151 -2.25 -16.77 23.33
N VAL A 152 -2.22 -15.59 23.96
CA VAL A 152 -3.15 -14.49 23.68
C VAL A 152 -2.69 -13.63 22.51
N TYR A 153 -1.43 -13.20 22.50
CA TYR A 153 -0.96 -12.09 21.66
C TYR A 153 -0.03 -12.49 20.52
N SER A 154 0.59 -13.68 20.55
CA SER A 154 1.65 -14.02 19.58
C SER A 154 1.19 -13.95 18.11
N LYS A 155 -0.09 -14.26 17.86
CA LYS A 155 -0.67 -14.17 16.51
C LYS A 155 -0.79 -12.73 16.00
N SER A 156 -1.01 -11.78 16.92
CA SER A 156 -1.20 -10.36 16.60
C SER A 156 0.03 -9.50 16.88
N GLU A 157 1.13 -10.09 17.36
CA GLU A 157 2.37 -9.36 17.63
C GLU A 157 2.86 -8.61 16.39
N ARG A 158 2.74 -9.24 15.23
CA ARG A 158 3.15 -8.70 13.92
C ARG A 158 1.99 -8.10 13.13
N ASP A 159 0.79 -8.01 13.71
CA ASP A 159 -0.31 -7.35 13.01
C ASP A 159 0.03 -5.87 12.78
N PRO A 160 -0.32 -5.32 11.61
CA PRO A 160 -0.13 -3.90 11.37
C PRO A 160 -1.05 -3.06 12.27
N ALA A 161 -0.67 -1.80 12.50
CA ALA A 161 -1.56 -0.82 13.09
C ALA A 161 -2.77 -0.55 12.18
N MET A 162 -2.58 -0.60 10.87
CA MET A 162 -3.62 -0.40 9.87
C MET A 162 -3.16 -1.01 8.55
N LYS A 163 -4.08 -1.65 7.82
CA LYS A 163 -3.85 -2.09 6.45
C LYS A 163 -4.58 -1.16 5.48
N VAL A 164 -3.92 -0.79 4.40
CA VAL A 164 -4.46 0.14 3.40
C VAL A 164 -4.35 -0.51 2.02
N SER A 165 -5.44 -0.57 1.27
CA SER A 165 -5.46 -1.10 -0.09
C SER A 165 -6.50 -0.39 -0.96
N PRO A 166 -6.37 -0.40 -2.30
CA PRO A 166 -7.35 0.23 -3.19
C PRO A 166 -8.73 -0.41 -3.06
N ASN A 167 -8.74 -1.74 -3.03
CA ASN A 167 -9.95 -2.56 -2.94
C ASN A 167 -9.89 -3.38 -1.65
N PRO A 168 -10.27 -2.80 -0.50
CA PRO A 168 -10.30 -3.54 0.75
C PRO A 168 -11.34 -4.64 0.62
N ARG A 169 -10.89 -5.90 0.58
CA ARG A 169 -11.80 -7.03 0.68
C ARG A 169 -12.52 -6.91 2.02
N LYS A 170 -13.85 -6.83 1.99
CA LYS A 170 -14.64 -7.01 3.20
C LYS A 170 -14.20 -8.35 3.78
N ARG A 171 -13.64 -8.35 5.01
CA ARG A 171 -13.31 -9.60 5.69
C ARG A 171 -14.56 -10.48 5.63
N GLN A 172 -14.41 -11.68 5.08
CA GLN A 172 -15.49 -12.66 5.06
C GLN A 172 -15.92 -12.86 6.51
N HIS A 173 -17.16 -12.49 6.78
CA HIS A 173 -17.95 -12.73 7.97
C HIS A 173 -17.16 -13.36 9.13
N ASN A 174 -16.56 -12.52 9.98
CA ASN A 174 -16.33 -12.97 11.34
C ASN A 174 -17.73 -13.27 11.92
N PRO A 175 -17.90 -14.40 12.65
CA PRO A 175 -19.13 -14.62 13.39
C PRO A 175 -19.39 -13.39 14.28
N PRO A 176 -20.66 -13.01 14.50
CA PRO A 176 -20.98 -11.89 15.38
C PRO A 176 -20.31 -12.11 16.74
N LEU A 177 -19.49 -11.16 17.14
CA LEU A 177 -18.76 -11.20 18.41
C LEU A 177 -19.76 -11.06 19.57
N ASP A 178 -19.66 -11.92 20.57
CA ASP A 178 -20.37 -11.72 21.84
C ASP A 178 -19.59 -10.71 22.67
N MET A 179 -20.05 -9.45 22.67
CA MET A 179 -19.40 -8.38 23.44
C MET A 179 -19.46 -8.60 24.96
N ASN A 180 -20.14 -9.64 25.45
CA ASN A 180 -20.09 -10.06 26.85
C ASN A 180 -18.98 -11.09 27.13
N ASP A 181 -18.41 -11.74 26.11
CA ASP A 181 -17.24 -12.61 26.27
C ASP A 181 -15.96 -11.75 26.32
N PRO A 182 -15.19 -11.77 27.43
CA PRO A 182 -13.93 -11.04 27.55
C PRO A 182 -12.93 -11.34 26.43
N TRP A 183 -12.96 -12.55 25.86
CA TRP A 183 -12.07 -12.93 24.76
C TRP A 183 -12.45 -12.25 23.46
N ASP A 184 -13.74 -12.19 23.14
CA ASP A 184 -14.23 -11.50 21.93
C ASP A 184 -13.92 -10.00 22.02
N VAL A 185 -14.11 -9.37 23.19
CA VAL A 185 -13.72 -7.97 23.41
C VAL A 185 -12.22 -7.76 23.21
N LEU A 186 -11.39 -8.68 23.73
CA LEU A 186 -9.94 -8.60 23.58
C LEU A 186 -9.53 -8.75 22.11
N PHE A 187 -10.02 -9.77 21.40
CA PHE A 187 -9.67 -9.99 20.00
C PHE A 187 -10.18 -8.87 19.09
N ALA A 188 -11.36 -8.32 19.37
CA ALA A 188 -11.85 -7.11 18.69
C ALA A 188 -10.91 -5.91 18.90
N SER A 189 -10.32 -5.77 20.10
CA SER A 189 -9.37 -4.69 20.38
C SER A 189 -8.01 -4.87 19.69
N LEU A 190 -7.64 -6.11 19.36
CA LEU A 190 -6.42 -6.46 18.63
C LEU A 190 -6.59 -6.35 17.11
N GLU A 191 -7.84 -6.41 16.62
CA GLU A 191 -8.15 -6.28 15.21
C GLU A 191 -7.65 -4.94 14.66
N TYR A 192 -6.94 -5.01 13.52
CA TYR A 192 -6.50 -3.84 12.80
C TYR A 192 -7.52 -3.43 11.74
N PRO A 193 -7.77 -2.12 11.56
CA PRO A 193 -8.64 -1.64 10.52
C PRO A 193 -8.02 -1.86 9.14
N VAL A 194 -8.87 -2.17 8.16
CA VAL A 194 -8.55 -2.14 6.73
C VAL A 194 -9.25 -0.92 6.12
N ARG A 195 -8.51 -0.08 5.41
CA ARG A 195 -9.01 1.19 4.84
C ARG A 195 -8.72 1.29 3.34
N LYS A 196 -9.52 2.09 2.63
CA LYS A 196 -9.22 2.47 1.25
C LYS A 196 -8.03 3.44 1.21
N ASP A 197 -7.20 3.34 0.19
CA ASP A 197 -6.02 4.18 -0.02
C ASP A 197 -6.34 5.67 -0.25
N ALA A 198 -7.48 5.98 -0.86
CA ALA A 198 -7.96 7.33 -1.04
C ALA A 198 -8.43 8.02 0.27
N GLU A 199 -8.76 7.24 1.31
CA GLU A 199 -9.33 7.76 2.56
C GLU A 199 -8.29 8.08 3.63
N VAL A 200 -7.11 7.47 3.54
CA VAL A 200 -6.06 7.59 4.57
C VAL A 200 -4.99 8.54 4.11
N THR A 201 -4.68 9.54 4.94
CA THR A 201 -3.59 10.50 4.73
C THR A 201 -2.34 10.16 5.54
N LEU A 202 -1.19 10.71 5.14
CA LEU A 202 0.03 10.64 5.96
C LEU A 202 -0.17 11.35 7.32
N GLY A 203 -1.06 12.34 7.39
CA GLY A 203 -1.45 13.01 8.64
C GLY A 203 -2.23 12.14 9.62
N ASP A 204 -2.89 11.08 9.13
CA ASP A 204 -3.55 10.07 9.99
C ASP A 204 -2.53 9.09 10.58
N VAL A 205 -1.38 8.93 9.92
CA VAL A 205 -0.29 8.06 10.37
C VAL A 205 0.64 8.81 11.33
N TRP A 206 1.15 9.95 10.89
CA TRP A 206 2.09 10.80 11.62
C TRP A 206 1.49 12.16 11.94
N ALA A 207 1.72 12.62 13.16
CA ALA A 207 1.25 13.92 13.61
C ALA A 207 2.39 14.78 14.14
N TRP A 208 2.20 16.10 14.15
CA TRP A 208 3.20 17.05 14.69
C TRP A 208 3.59 16.76 16.14
N LYS A 209 2.62 16.29 16.94
CA LYS A 209 2.82 15.83 18.31
C LYS A 209 2.59 14.33 18.33
N SER A 210 3.53 13.56 18.88
CA SER A 210 3.44 12.10 18.92
C SER A 210 2.16 11.59 19.60
N ARG A 211 1.61 12.32 20.57
CA ARG A 211 0.34 11.96 21.23
C ARG A 211 -0.88 11.92 20.30
N ASP A 212 -0.79 12.62 19.18
CA ASP A 212 -1.86 12.78 18.21
C ASP A 212 -1.62 11.90 16.95
N ASN A 213 -0.57 11.06 16.93
CA ASN A 213 -0.30 10.13 15.82
C ASN A 213 -1.24 8.90 15.85
N LEU A 214 -1.10 7.99 14.88
CA LEU A 214 -1.93 6.78 14.77
C LEU A 214 -2.01 5.94 16.05
N SER A 215 -0.90 5.85 16.79
CA SER A 215 -0.81 5.10 18.05
C SER A 215 -1.39 5.84 19.26
N LYS A 216 -1.86 7.08 19.08
CA LYS A 216 -2.33 7.98 20.14
C LYS A 216 -1.29 8.19 21.24
N GLY A 217 -0.02 8.27 20.85
CA GLY A 217 1.12 8.47 21.75
C GLY A 217 1.69 7.23 22.41
N GLN A 218 1.23 6.02 22.05
CA GLN A 218 1.82 4.78 22.57
C GLN A 218 3.21 4.50 21.98
N CYS A 219 3.51 5.01 20.78
CA CYS A 219 4.85 5.04 20.23
C CYS A 219 5.19 6.40 19.59
N SER A 220 6.49 6.67 19.41
CA SER A 220 6.93 7.90 18.77
C SER A 220 6.74 7.84 17.25
N ASN A 221 6.68 8.99 16.58
CA ASN A 221 6.63 9.04 15.11
C ASN A 221 7.80 8.32 14.43
N MET A 222 8.96 8.28 15.09
CA MET A 222 10.16 7.60 14.61
C MET A 222 10.03 6.07 14.64
N ASP A 223 9.09 5.55 15.43
CA ASP A 223 8.81 4.12 15.60
C ASP A 223 7.61 3.66 14.76
N ILE A 224 7.13 4.52 13.85
CA ILE A 224 6.07 4.20 12.88
C ILE A 224 6.71 4.14 11.49
N ALA A 225 6.33 3.11 10.72
CA ALA A 225 6.71 2.95 9.33
C ALA A 225 5.53 2.53 8.47
N ILE A 226 5.67 2.68 7.16
CA ILE A 226 4.80 2.04 6.18
C ILE A 226 5.64 0.98 5.47
N LEU A 227 5.15 -0.26 5.41
CA LEU A 227 5.64 -1.31 4.53
C LEU A 227 4.73 -1.30 3.31
N PHE A 228 5.24 -0.84 2.17
CA PHE A 228 4.50 -0.80 0.92
C PHE A 228 4.91 -2.00 0.07
N HIS A 229 3.94 -2.79 -0.36
CA HIS A 229 4.13 -3.99 -1.16
C HIS A 229 3.60 -3.72 -2.56
N TYR A 230 4.46 -3.88 -3.57
CA TYR A 230 4.13 -3.78 -4.98
C TYR A 230 4.48 -5.08 -5.68
N ASP A 231 3.67 -5.51 -6.66
CA ASP A 231 3.77 -6.84 -7.27
C ASP A 231 3.81 -7.94 -6.22
N LEU A 232 2.61 -8.37 -5.80
CA LEU A 232 2.48 -9.43 -4.79
C LEU A 232 3.05 -10.79 -5.26
N GLY A 233 3.41 -10.93 -6.54
CA GLY A 233 4.15 -12.08 -7.08
C GLY A 233 5.65 -12.00 -6.81
N ALA A 234 6.31 -10.89 -7.19
CA ALA A 234 7.77 -10.70 -7.01
C ALA A 234 8.18 -10.05 -5.66
N SER A 235 7.21 -9.47 -4.95
CA SER A 235 7.32 -8.80 -3.65
C SER A 235 8.26 -7.59 -3.65
N TRP A 236 8.00 -6.57 -4.48
CA TRP A 236 8.73 -5.30 -4.43
C TRP A 236 8.33 -4.49 -3.18
N ASP A 237 9.12 -4.63 -2.13
CA ASP A 237 8.85 -3.98 -0.85
C ASP A 237 9.57 -2.63 -0.71
N VAL A 238 8.83 -1.58 -0.39
CA VAL A 238 9.36 -0.27 -0.03
C VAL A 238 9.08 0.01 1.45
N HIS A 239 10.15 0.11 2.22
CA HIS A 239 10.09 0.53 3.62
C HIS A 239 10.14 2.05 3.71
N ILE A 240 9.06 2.66 4.21
CA ILE A 240 8.93 4.11 4.33
C ILE A 240 9.03 4.48 5.81
N THR A 241 10.10 5.20 6.18
CA THR A 241 10.40 5.55 7.57
C THR A 241 10.73 7.03 7.70
N VAL A 242 10.61 7.59 8.91
CA VAL A 242 11.03 8.97 9.17
C VAL A 242 12.56 9.10 9.07
N GLU A 243 13.01 10.07 8.26
CA GLU A 243 14.43 10.40 8.08
C GLU A 243 14.69 11.82 8.61
N PRO A 244 15.15 11.96 9.86
CA PRO A 244 15.44 13.27 10.43
C PRO A 244 16.68 13.88 9.78
N GLU A 245 16.69 15.20 9.72
CA GLU A 245 17.88 15.98 9.42
C GLU A 245 18.93 15.86 10.52
N LYS A 246 20.10 16.45 10.28
CA LYS A 246 21.22 16.43 11.23
C LYS A 246 20.87 17.06 12.58
N ASP A 247 19.93 17.98 12.62
CA ASP A 247 19.41 18.63 13.83
C ASP A 247 18.30 17.83 14.53
N GLY A 248 17.91 16.67 13.98
CA GLY A 248 16.83 15.84 14.48
C GLY A 248 15.43 16.25 13.98
N SER A 249 15.31 17.35 13.23
CA SER A 249 14.04 17.79 12.67
C SER A 249 13.60 16.90 11.50
N TYR A 250 12.31 16.57 11.44
CA TYR A 250 11.74 15.77 10.36
C TYR A 250 10.35 16.26 9.92
N MET A 251 9.85 17.34 10.52
CA MET A 251 8.60 17.99 10.18
C MET A 251 8.77 19.51 10.19
N TRP A 252 8.14 20.19 9.23
CA TRP A 252 8.21 21.64 9.10
C TRP A 252 6.86 22.23 8.76
N LYS A 253 6.71 23.51 9.08
CA LYS A 253 5.60 24.32 8.60
C LYS A 253 5.99 24.97 7.27
N ALA A 254 5.31 24.62 6.19
CA ALA A 254 5.47 25.25 4.88
C ALA A 254 4.64 26.53 4.79
N ASN A 255 5.28 27.62 4.35
CA ASN A 255 4.61 28.88 4.03
C ASN A 255 5.14 29.42 2.69
N PRO A 256 4.31 29.52 1.63
CA PRO A 256 2.91 29.12 1.59
C PRO A 256 2.71 27.59 1.73
N PRO A 257 1.49 27.12 2.06
CA PRO A 257 1.12 25.70 2.00
C PRO A 257 1.44 25.10 0.63
N ARG A 258 1.81 23.81 0.58
CA ARG A 258 2.20 23.11 -0.64
C ARG A 258 1.53 21.74 -0.72
N ASN A 259 1.33 21.26 -1.93
CA ASN A 259 0.79 19.93 -2.24
C ASN A 259 1.76 19.06 -3.05
N ALA A 260 2.86 19.61 -3.55
CA ALA A 260 3.85 18.85 -4.31
C ALA A 260 4.92 18.21 -3.38
N PRO A 261 5.37 16.99 -3.70
CA PRO A 261 6.50 16.35 -3.02
C PRO A 261 7.82 17.06 -3.40
N VAL A 262 8.81 17.02 -2.51
CA VAL A 262 10.17 17.52 -2.80
C VAL A 262 11.18 16.42 -2.55
N ILE A 263 11.78 15.91 -3.62
CA ILE A 263 12.83 14.90 -3.57
C ILE A 263 14.16 15.60 -3.25
N THR A 264 14.75 15.26 -2.11
CA THR A 264 16.01 15.87 -1.64
C THR A 264 17.22 14.99 -1.95
N VAL A 265 17.02 13.68 -1.97
CA VAL A 265 18.05 12.68 -2.29
C VAL A 265 17.43 11.55 -3.10
N ALA A 266 18.10 11.13 -4.16
CA ALA A 266 17.83 9.88 -4.85
C ALA A 266 19.15 9.15 -5.14
N LYS A 267 19.21 7.85 -4.84
CA LYS A 267 20.38 6.98 -5.04
C LYS A 267 19.95 5.63 -5.58
N GLY A 268 20.66 5.15 -6.60
CA GLY A 268 20.35 3.90 -7.30
C GLY A 268 19.00 3.91 -8.03
N GLY A 269 18.74 2.85 -8.78
CA GLY A 269 17.48 2.61 -9.50
C GLY A 269 16.89 1.27 -9.04
N ALA A 270 15.57 1.11 -9.16
CA ALA A 270 14.96 -0.21 -9.03
C ALA A 270 15.45 -1.11 -10.17
N PRO A 271 15.40 -2.44 -10.01
CA PRO A 271 15.57 -3.33 -11.14
C PRO A 271 14.47 -3.13 -12.18
N VAL A 272 14.72 -3.62 -13.40
CA VAL A 272 13.71 -3.63 -14.47
C VAL A 272 12.55 -4.53 -14.05
N GLU A 273 11.34 -4.02 -14.19
CA GLU A 273 10.11 -4.73 -13.87
C GLU A 273 9.87 -5.87 -14.88
N ASP A 274 9.42 -7.03 -14.40
CA ASP A 274 9.12 -8.22 -15.21
C ASP A 274 10.27 -8.75 -16.09
N ALA A 275 11.51 -8.33 -15.84
CA ALA A 275 12.66 -8.78 -16.61
C ALA A 275 12.86 -10.30 -16.49
N HIS A 276 12.96 -10.97 -17.64
CA HIS A 276 13.20 -12.41 -17.72
C HIS A 276 14.60 -12.82 -17.26
N SER A 277 15.56 -11.89 -17.29
CA SER A 277 16.92 -12.08 -16.76
C SER A 277 17.52 -10.79 -16.23
N ASP A 278 18.50 -10.89 -15.34
CA ASP A 278 19.33 -9.77 -14.88
C ASP A 278 20.55 -9.53 -15.80
N TYR A 279 20.58 -10.15 -16.98
CA TYR A 279 21.70 -10.04 -17.90
C TYR A 279 21.84 -8.62 -18.45
N GLY A 280 23.04 -8.04 -18.32
CA GLY A 280 23.32 -6.67 -18.75
C GLY A 280 22.81 -5.59 -17.78
N GLU A 281 22.07 -5.95 -16.74
CA GLU A 281 21.57 -4.97 -15.77
C GLU A 281 22.69 -4.48 -14.83
N VAL A 282 22.85 -3.16 -14.77
CA VAL A 282 23.79 -2.54 -13.85
C VAL A 282 23.27 -2.73 -12.42
N ASP A 283 24.15 -3.15 -11.50
CA ASP A 283 23.86 -3.24 -10.06
C ASP A 283 23.02 -2.02 -9.61
N ALA A 284 21.87 -2.31 -8.99
CA ALA A 284 20.84 -1.34 -8.65
C ALA A 284 21.40 -0.08 -7.93
N LYS A 285 22.45 -0.23 -7.11
CA LYS A 285 23.09 0.90 -6.40
C LYS A 285 23.92 1.84 -7.30
N LYS A 286 24.33 1.35 -8.46
CA LYS A 286 25.15 2.04 -9.45
C LYS A 286 24.31 2.65 -10.59
N LYS A 287 23.06 2.23 -10.74
CA LYS A 287 22.15 2.84 -11.71
C LYS A 287 22.07 4.35 -11.49
N LYS A 288 22.14 5.09 -12.60
CA LYS A 288 22.01 6.56 -12.59
C LYS A 288 20.55 6.93 -12.28
N VAL A 289 20.32 8.14 -11.79
CA VAL A 289 18.98 8.69 -11.57
C VAL A 289 18.88 9.97 -12.36
N ALA A 290 17.86 10.07 -13.22
CA ALA A 290 17.61 11.25 -14.04
C ALA A 290 17.50 12.53 -13.19
N ASN A 291 18.11 13.63 -13.64
CA ASN A 291 18.10 14.90 -12.91
C ASN A 291 16.70 15.52 -12.86
N GLU A 292 15.89 15.22 -13.87
CA GLU A 292 14.49 15.61 -14.04
C GLU A 292 13.64 15.14 -12.85
N LEU A 293 14.03 14.05 -12.18
CA LEU A 293 13.36 13.56 -10.97
C LEU A 293 13.39 14.60 -9.82
N PHE A 294 14.34 15.55 -9.84
CA PHE A 294 14.45 16.59 -8.82
C PHE A 294 13.68 17.88 -9.16
N ALA A 295 13.01 17.93 -10.32
CA ALA A 295 12.22 19.10 -10.68
C ALA A 295 11.04 19.28 -9.70
N PRO A 296 10.74 20.50 -9.25
CA PRO A 296 9.74 20.74 -8.20
C PRO A 296 8.31 20.41 -8.64
N ASP A 297 8.06 20.37 -9.95
CA ASP A 297 6.78 20.06 -10.60
C ASP A 297 6.74 18.65 -11.19
N VAL A 298 7.79 17.82 -11.00
CA VAL A 298 7.91 16.49 -11.62
C VAL A 298 6.68 15.61 -11.33
N PHE A 299 6.19 15.61 -10.09
CA PHE A 299 5.05 14.79 -9.73
C PHE A 299 3.75 15.31 -10.34
N GLU A 300 3.57 16.62 -10.41
CA GLU A 300 2.40 17.21 -11.06
C GLU A 300 2.36 16.86 -12.55
N ARG A 301 3.51 16.97 -13.23
CA ARG A 301 3.65 16.59 -14.64
C ARG A 301 3.44 15.10 -14.87
N TYR A 302 3.90 14.26 -13.94
CA TYR A 302 3.67 12.81 -13.98
C TYR A 302 2.18 12.48 -13.85
N LEU A 303 1.47 13.10 -12.90
CA LEU A 303 0.02 12.91 -12.75
C LEU A 303 -0.77 13.37 -13.98
N LYS A 304 -0.32 14.42 -14.68
CA LYS A 304 -0.90 14.88 -15.94
C LYS A 304 -0.56 13.99 -17.14
N GLY A 305 0.33 13.00 -16.98
CA GLY A 305 0.80 12.15 -18.08
C GLY A 305 1.75 12.85 -19.06
N GLU A 306 2.31 14.00 -18.69
CA GLU A 306 3.28 14.74 -19.52
C GLU A 306 4.66 14.08 -19.49
N ILE A 307 4.99 13.45 -18.35
CA ILE A 307 6.23 12.69 -18.18
C ILE A 307 5.94 11.28 -17.70
N GLY A 308 6.80 10.35 -18.09
CA GLY A 308 6.86 8.98 -17.59
C GLY A 308 8.13 8.76 -16.79
N SER A 309 8.15 7.67 -16.02
CA SER A 309 9.38 7.16 -15.43
C SER A 309 9.43 5.65 -15.59
N THR A 310 10.64 5.12 -15.82
CA THR A 310 10.86 3.70 -16.01
C THR A 310 12.23 3.30 -15.48
N ALA A 311 12.31 2.16 -14.80
CA ALA A 311 13.56 1.54 -14.43
C ALA A 311 14.16 0.83 -15.65
N ARG A 312 15.29 1.34 -16.15
CA ARG A 312 16.07 0.79 -17.27
C ARG A 312 17.28 0.00 -16.76
N LYS A 313 17.98 -0.74 -17.62
CA LYS A 313 19.14 -1.57 -17.23
C LYS A 313 20.25 -0.73 -16.58
N ALA A 314 20.47 0.50 -17.03
CA ALA A 314 21.54 1.37 -16.53
C ALA A 314 21.08 2.54 -15.65
N GLU A 315 19.78 2.88 -15.63
CA GLU A 315 19.29 4.10 -14.97
C GLU A 315 17.81 4.02 -14.53
N LEU A 316 17.42 4.92 -13.64
CA LEU A 316 16.03 5.34 -13.48
C LEU A 316 15.79 6.55 -14.39
N ALA A 317 15.12 6.31 -15.52
CA ALA A 317 14.82 7.33 -16.50
C ALA A 317 13.54 8.10 -16.12
N VAL A 318 13.53 9.40 -16.42
CA VAL A 318 12.35 10.26 -16.41
C VAL A 318 12.32 10.96 -17.77
N TYR A 319 11.24 10.82 -18.51
CA TYR A 319 11.19 11.22 -19.92
C TYR A 319 9.85 11.90 -20.25
N ASN A 320 9.84 12.74 -21.30
CA ASN A 320 8.60 13.31 -21.83
C ASN A 320 7.84 12.23 -22.62
N VAL A 321 6.56 12.04 -22.31
CA VAL A 321 5.74 10.95 -22.90
C VAL A 321 5.51 11.16 -24.39
N GLU A 322 5.27 12.39 -24.84
CA GLU A 322 5.04 12.69 -26.25
C GLU A 322 6.31 12.50 -27.08
N GLU A 323 7.45 12.94 -26.56
CA GLU A 323 8.75 12.76 -27.19
C GLU A 323 9.13 11.28 -27.27
N GLU A 324 8.92 10.51 -26.20
CA GLU A 324 9.19 9.07 -26.20
C GLU A 324 8.28 8.32 -27.18
N ARG A 325 6.99 8.71 -27.27
CA ARG A 325 6.07 8.16 -28.25
C ARG A 325 6.52 8.48 -29.68
N ALA A 326 6.93 9.71 -29.96
CA ALA A 326 7.47 10.11 -31.26
C ALA A 326 8.74 9.32 -31.60
N ARG A 327 9.63 9.12 -30.63
CA ARG A 327 10.86 8.33 -30.78
C ARG A 327 10.56 6.86 -31.07
N ARG A 328 9.57 6.26 -30.39
CA ARG A 328 9.11 4.89 -30.66
C ARG A 328 8.49 4.76 -32.05
N GLN A 329 7.64 5.71 -32.45
CA GLN A 329 7.03 5.72 -33.78
C GLN A 329 8.05 5.89 -34.91
N ALA A 330 9.03 6.79 -34.74
CA ALA A 330 10.11 6.99 -35.70
C ALA A 330 10.96 5.71 -35.88
N ARG A 331 11.28 5.02 -34.77
CA ARG A 331 12.00 3.74 -34.81
C ARG A 331 11.19 2.64 -35.49
N ALA A 332 9.89 2.54 -35.20
CA ALA A 332 9.01 1.57 -35.87
C ALA A 332 8.94 1.82 -37.39
N GLN A 333 8.80 3.07 -37.81
CA GLN A 333 8.79 3.46 -39.22
C GLN A 333 10.14 3.19 -39.91
N GLU A 334 11.26 3.40 -39.21
CA GLU A 334 12.58 3.09 -39.74
C GLU A 334 12.81 1.58 -39.88
N ARG A 335 12.41 0.77 -38.87
CA ARG A 335 12.44 -0.69 -38.95
C ARG A 335 11.58 -1.21 -40.11
N GLU A 336 10.37 -0.68 -40.28
CA GLU A 336 9.49 -1.02 -41.40
C GLU A 336 10.13 -0.63 -42.76
N ARG A 337 10.75 0.54 -42.86
CA ARG A 337 11.49 0.96 -44.07
C ARG A 337 12.65 0.00 -44.38
N GLN A 338 13.45 -0.34 -43.38
CA GLN A 338 14.57 -1.28 -43.54
C GLN A 338 14.08 -2.68 -43.98
N ARG A 339 12.98 -3.15 -43.41
CA ARG A 339 12.33 -4.40 -43.82
C ARG A 339 11.92 -4.37 -45.29
N LEU A 340 11.22 -3.32 -45.73
CA LEU A 340 10.81 -3.17 -47.14
C LEU A 340 12.02 -3.07 -48.09
N GLU A 341 13.11 -2.41 -47.69
CA GLU A 341 14.35 -2.35 -48.45
C GLU A 341 15.01 -3.73 -48.59
N ARG A 342 15.02 -4.55 -47.51
CA ARG A 342 15.50 -5.94 -47.55
C ARG A 342 14.65 -6.84 -48.46
N GLU A 343 13.33 -6.71 -48.36
CA GLU A 343 12.37 -7.43 -49.23
C GLU A 343 12.59 -7.07 -50.71
N GLN A 344 12.83 -5.79 -51.03
CA GLN A 344 13.14 -5.34 -52.40
C GLN A 344 14.51 -5.79 -52.90
N ALA A 345 15.51 -5.90 -52.00
CA ALA A 345 16.83 -6.41 -52.35
C ALA A 345 16.86 -7.92 -52.64
N GLY A 346 15.73 -8.62 -52.46
CA GLY A 346 15.64 -10.07 -52.66
C GLY A 346 16.46 -10.87 -51.66
N THR A 347 16.84 -10.24 -50.54
CA THR A 347 17.54 -10.90 -49.42
C THR A 347 16.48 -11.38 -48.44
N MET A 348 15.66 -12.36 -48.86
CA MET A 348 14.88 -13.17 -47.93
C MET A 348 15.80 -14.27 -47.42
N GLU A 349 16.70 -13.93 -46.48
CA GLU A 349 17.11 -14.96 -45.53
C GLU A 349 15.88 -15.21 -44.66
N ASP A 350 15.51 -16.49 -44.48
CA ASP A 350 14.44 -16.91 -43.59
C ASP A 350 14.84 -16.50 -42.16
N ASP A 351 14.55 -15.26 -41.80
CA ASP A 351 14.57 -14.73 -40.44
C ASP A 351 13.38 -15.39 -39.70
N GLU A 352 13.51 -16.70 -39.44
CA GLU A 352 12.67 -17.41 -38.49
C GLU A 352 12.92 -16.82 -37.10
N ASP A 353 12.01 -15.94 -36.67
CA ASP A 353 11.58 -15.78 -35.28
C ASP A 353 12.62 -15.24 -34.25
N GLU A 354 13.41 -14.20 -34.59
CA GLU A 354 14.08 -13.35 -33.58
C GLU A 354 13.30 -12.05 -33.26
N ASP A 355 12.02 -11.96 -33.66
CA ASP A 355 11.17 -10.78 -33.46
C ASP A 355 10.66 -10.59 -32.01
N GLU A 356 10.97 -11.49 -31.07
CA GLU A 356 10.40 -11.43 -29.70
C GLU A 356 11.28 -10.79 -28.62
N ASP A 357 12.60 -10.58 -28.83
CA ASP A 357 13.49 -10.10 -27.74
C ASP A 357 14.17 -8.73 -28.00
N ASP A 358 14.00 -8.12 -29.17
CA ASP A 358 14.71 -6.89 -29.58
C ASP A 358 14.10 -5.56 -29.07
N GLU A 359 13.09 -5.63 -28.18
CA GLU A 359 12.72 -4.47 -27.36
C GLU A 359 13.70 -4.23 -26.20
N GLU A 360 14.59 -5.18 -25.89
CA GLU A 360 15.47 -5.14 -24.72
C GLU A 360 16.96 -4.78 -25.00
N GLU A 361 17.39 -4.66 -26.26
CA GLU A 361 18.82 -4.53 -26.61
C GLU A 361 19.39 -3.09 -26.66
N TRP A 362 18.60 -2.05 -26.38
CA TRP A 362 19.02 -0.66 -26.69
C TRP A 362 19.39 0.24 -25.50
N ASP A 363 19.76 -0.34 -24.36
CA ASP A 363 20.25 0.42 -23.19
C ASP A 363 21.80 0.60 -23.17
N GLU A 364 22.51 0.29 -24.25
CA GLU A 364 23.97 0.50 -24.38
C GLU A 364 24.34 1.80 -25.12
N GLU A 365 24.12 2.98 -24.51
CA GLU A 365 24.90 4.21 -24.84
C GLU A 365 25.22 5.08 -23.60
#